data_AF-A0AAW9IWZ6-F1
#
_entry.id   AF-A0AAW9IWZ6-F1
#
_cell.length_a   1.000
_cell.length_b   1.000
_cell.length_c   1.000
_cell.angle_alpha   90.00
_cell.angle_beta   90.00
_cell.angle_gamma   90.00
#
_symmetry.space_group_name_H-M   'P 1'
#
loop_
_entity.id
_entity.type
_entity.pdbx_description
1 polymer ?
#
loop_
_entity_poly.entity_id
_entity_poly.type
_entity_poly.pdbx_seq_one_letter_code
_entity_poly.pdbx_strand_id
1 'polypeptide(L)'
;IPSSSSIDGIYKDIEFIAQVTKSEKKGKEIVENMKKEVHAIKAIGDKITDKKKVYFEIGSGSKLSSFGQDTFLNEMIQIVGAENIFGNEKSWISPTPESIVAANPDVILTNMPDMNGIKAVDNIKSRDGWDS
;
A
#
# COMPACT_ATOMS: atom_id res chain seq x y z
N ILE A 1 6.36 11.25 -17.70
CA ILE A 1 7.06 10.27 -16.83
C ILE A 1 6.09 9.13 -16.57
N PRO A 2 6.45 7.87 -16.86
CA PRO A 2 5.62 6.71 -16.54
C PRO A 2 5.38 6.61 -15.03
N SER A 3 4.31 5.93 -14.60
CA SER A 3 4.03 5.73 -13.18
C SER A 3 5.06 4.82 -12.52
N SER A 4 5.68 5.28 -11.44
CA SER A 4 6.62 4.46 -10.66
C SER A 4 5.92 3.35 -9.87
N SER A 5 6.54 2.17 -9.88
CA SER A 5 6.09 0.96 -9.19
C SER A 5 6.85 0.67 -7.90
N SER A 6 7.82 1.52 -7.52
CA SER A 6 8.63 1.38 -6.31
C SER A 6 8.90 2.73 -5.66
N ILE A 7 9.27 2.71 -4.39
CA ILE A 7 9.66 3.91 -3.63
C ILE A 7 10.93 4.54 -4.24
N ASP A 8 11.87 3.72 -4.72
CA ASP A 8 13.04 4.21 -5.45
C ASP A 8 12.65 4.88 -6.79
N GLY A 9 11.65 4.34 -7.48
CA GLY A 9 11.06 4.98 -8.66
C GLY A 9 10.49 6.37 -8.33
N ILE A 10 9.76 6.49 -7.22
CA ILE A 10 9.22 7.78 -6.76
C ILE A 10 10.35 8.80 -6.50
N TYR A 11 11.48 8.38 -5.93
CA TYR A 11 12.64 9.26 -5.76
C TYR A 11 13.18 9.76 -7.10
N LYS A 12 13.32 8.87 -8.08
CA LYS A 12 13.77 9.21 -9.43
C LYS A 12 12.81 10.15 -10.15
N ASP A 13 11.51 9.96 -9.97
CA ASP A 13 10.49 10.86 -10.54
C ASP A 13 10.61 12.27 -9.96
N ILE A 14 10.82 12.40 -8.65
CA ILE A 14 11.03 13.69 -7.99
C ILE A 14 12.31 14.36 -8.50
N GLU A 15 13.41 13.62 -8.58
CA GLU A 15 14.69 14.11 -9.11
C GLU A 15 14.56 14.58 -10.56
N PHE A 16 13.86 13.81 -11.40
CA PHE A 16 13.59 14.16 -12.79
C PHE A 16 12.75 15.45 -12.92
N ILE A 17 11.65 15.56 -12.16
CA ILE A 17 10.82 16.77 -12.14
C ILE A 17 11.66 17.97 -11.69
N ALA A 18 12.48 17.81 -10.66
CA ALA A 18 13.36 18.86 -10.15
C ALA A 18 14.38 19.32 -11.20
N GLN A 19 14.95 18.41 -11.98
CA GLN A 19 15.86 18.75 -13.07
C GLN A 19 15.15 19.54 -14.18
N VAL A 20 13.96 19.09 -14.62
CA VAL A 20 13.21 19.76 -15.68
C VAL A 20 12.74 21.16 -15.25
N THR A 21 12.47 21.34 -13.96
CA THR A 21 12.02 22.61 -13.37
C THR A 21 13.15 23.47 -12.81
N LYS A 22 14.42 23.08 -13.00
CA LYS A 22 15.62 23.78 -12.49
C LYS A 22 15.55 24.03 -10.98
N SER A 23 15.03 23.05 -10.25
CA SER A 23 14.75 23.07 -8.81
C SER A 23 15.49 21.92 -8.08
N GLU A 24 16.65 21.51 -8.60
CA GLU A 24 17.41 20.32 -8.18
C GLU A 24 17.73 20.31 -6.68
N LYS A 25 18.09 21.48 -6.11
CA LYS A 25 18.35 21.60 -4.66
C LYS A 25 17.13 21.19 -3.84
N LYS A 26 15.93 21.63 -4.23
CA LYS A 26 14.68 21.32 -3.53
C LYS A 26 14.25 19.87 -3.76
N GLY A 27 14.43 19.36 -4.98
CA GLY A 27 14.20 17.93 -5.28
C GLY A 27 15.04 17.02 -4.40
N LYS A 28 16.34 17.33 -4.28
CA LYS A 28 17.27 16.59 -3.41
C LYS A 28 16.84 16.63 -1.94
N GLU A 29 16.47 17.79 -1.42
CA GLU A 29 15.98 17.94 -0.04
C GLU A 29 14.74 17.07 0.22
N ILE A 30 13.77 17.05 -0.70
CA ILE A 30 12.57 16.21 -0.59
C ILE A 30 12.95 14.73 -0.54
N VAL A 31 13.80 14.27 -1.47
CA VAL A 31 14.22 12.86 -1.54
C VAL A 31 15.01 12.44 -0.31
N GLU A 32 15.91 13.28 0.19
CA GLU A 32 16.68 13.00 1.41
C GLU A 32 15.78 12.88 2.63
N ASN A 33 14.78 13.75 2.77
CA ASN A 33 13.80 13.67 3.84
C ASN A 33 12.95 12.40 3.75
N MET A 34 12.44 12.06 2.57
CA MET A 34 11.67 10.83 2.37
C MET A 34 12.51 9.58 2.68
N LYS A 35 13.77 9.52 2.23
CA LYS A 35 14.68 8.41 2.53
C LYS A 35 14.89 8.25 4.04
N LYS A 36 15.07 9.38 4.75
CA LYS A 36 15.24 9.37 6.21
C LYS A 36 14.00 8.83 6.92
N GLU A 37 12.80 9.26 6.53
CA GLU A 37 11.55 8.77 7.12
C GLU A 37 11.32 7.29 6.83
N VAL A 38 11.48 6.87 5.57
CA VAL A 38 11.35 5.46 5.17
C VAL A 38 12.35 4.58 5.93
N HIS A 39 13.61 5.01 6.06
CA HIS A 39 14.62 4.28 6.84
C HIS A 39 14.26 4.17 8.32
N ALA A 40 13.74 5.24 8.93
CA ALA A 40 13.33 5.23 10.32
C ALA A 40 12.18 4.23 10.56
N ILE A 41 11.18 4.22 9.68
CA ILE A 41 10.07 3.27 9.73
C ILE A 41 10.57 1.84 9.51
N LYS A 42 11.41 1.62 8.49
CA LYS A 42 11.99 0.31 8.20
C LYS A 42 12.79 -0.25 9.38
N ALA A 43 13.57 0.59 10.06
CA ALA A 43 14.33 0.17 11.24
C ALA A 43 13.44 -0.28 12.42
N ILE A 44 12.19 0.19 12.48
CA ILE A 44 11.18 -0.30 13.42
C ILE A 44 10.57 -1.61 12.89
N GLY A 45 10.15 -1.62 11.62
CA GLY A 45 9.54 -2.79 10.97
C GLY A 45 10.44 -4.02 10.96
N ASP A 46 11.75 -3.85 10.74
CA ASP A 46 12.75 -4.92 10.74
C ASP A 46 12.88 -5.63 12.09
N LYS A 47 12.42 -5.01 13.18
CA LYS A 47 12.42 -5.61 14.54
C LYS A 47 11.16 -6.44 14.81
N ILE A 48 10.15 -6.39 13.93
CA ILE A 48 8.90 -7.12 14.08
C ILE A 48 9.10 -8.57 13.64
N THR A 49 8.96 -9.49 14.60
CA THR A 49 9.07 -10.93 14.36
C THR A 49 7.71 -11.59 14.13
N ASP A 50 6.67 -11.15 14.84
CA ASP A 50 5.28 -11.54 14.60
C ASP A 50 4.66 -10.63 13.52
N LYS A 51 4.89 -10.97 12.25
CA LYS A 51 4.39 -10.19 11.12
C LYS A 51 2.89 -10.40 10.95
N LYS A 52 2.14 -9.30 10.92
CA LYS A 52 0.70 -9.34 10.61
C LYS A 52 0.46 -9.47 9.11
N LYS A 53 -0.49 -10.32 8.74
CA LYS A 53 -1.04 -10.43 7.40
C LYS A 53 -1.99 -9.27 7.14
N VAL A 54 -1.70 -8.49 6.11
CA VAL A 54 -2.47 -7.31 5.74
C VAL A 54 -3.15 -7.52 4.41
N TYR A 55 -4.46 -7.28 4.39
CA TYR A 55 -5.22 -7.03 3.17
C TYR A 55 -5.42 -5.52 3.01
N PHE A 56 -5.04 -4.96 1.85
CA PHE A 56 -5.36 -3.58 1.52
C PHE A 56 -6.40 -3.56 0.40
N GLU A 57 -7.58 -3.02 0.69
CA GLU A 57 -8.64 -2.78 -0.28
C GLU A 57 -8.57 -1.36 -0.84
N ILE A 58 -8.54 -1.23 -2.16
CA ILE A 58 -8.46 0.05 -2.84
C ILE A 58 -9.80 0.42 -3.46
N GLY A 59 -10.27 1.61 -3.11
CA GLY A 59 -11.42 2.27 -3.73
C GLY A 59 -12.78 1.78 -3.24
N SER A 60 -13.82 2.35 -3.83
CA SER A 60 -15.24 2.16 -3.46
C SER A 60 -16.08 1.53 -4.58
N GLY A 61 -15.44 0.78 -5.48
CA GLY A 61 -16.08 0.19 -6.66
C GLY A 61 -16.84 -1.11 -6.36
N SER A 62 -17.66 -1.54 -7.31
CA SER A 62 -18.33 -2.86 -7.27
C SER A 62 -17.37 -4.05 -7.42
N LYS A 63 -16.12 -3.79 -7.80
CA LYS A 63 -15.04 -4.78 -7.87
C LYS A 63 -14.02 -4.50 -6.80
N LEU A 64 -13.68 -5.53 -6.03
CA LEU A 64 -12.56 -5.51 -5.10
C LEU A 64 -11.27 -5.26 -5.88
N SER A 65 -10.45 -4.36 -5.37
CA SER A 65 -9.15 -4.02 -5.95
C SER A 65 -8.08 -4.05 -4.88
N SER A 66 -6.93 -4.62 -5.20
CA SER A 66 -5.77 -4.71 -4.33
C SER A 66 -4.49 -4.76 -5.16
N PHE A 67 -3.37 -5.13 -4.56
CA PHE A 67 -2.06 -5.15 -5.20
C PHE A 67 -1.19 -6.26 -4.65
N GLY A 68 -0.32 -6.78 -5.51
CA GLY A 68 0.78 -7.67 -5.16
C GLY A 68 2.14 -7.00 -5.37
N GLN A 69 3.12 -7.78 -5.78
CA GLN A 69 4.48 -7.32 -6.13
C GLN A 69 4.45 -6.27 -7.25
N ASP A 70 5.59 -5.63 -7.50
CA ASP A 70 5.71 -4.58 -8.51
C ASP A 70 4.77 -3.38 -8.26
N THR A 71 4.48 -3.10 -6.99
CA THR A 71 3.76 -1.90 -6.54
C THR A 71 4.45 -1.28 -5.32
N PHE A 72 4.51 0.04 -5.26
CA PHE A 72 5.14 0.74 -4.13
C PHE A 72 4.35 0.50 -2.84
N LEU A 73 3.05 0.25 -2.95
CA LEU A 73 2.18 -0.08 -1.82
C LEU A 73 2.57 -1.41 -1.18
N ASN A 74 2.96 -2.42 -1.97
CA ASN A 74 3.50 -3.65 -1.42
C ASN A 74 4.85 -3.43 -0.69
N GLU A 75 5.74 -2.59 -1.24
CA GLU A 75 6.96 -2.20 -0.53
C GLU A 75 6.66 -1.53 0.81
N MET A 76 5.64 -0.65 0.86
CA MET A 76 5.22 0.00 2.11
C MET A 76 4.74 -1.00 3.16
N ILE A 77 3.93 -2.00 2.78
CA ILE A 77 3.48 -3.08 3.69
C ILE A 77 4.69 -3.85 4.25
N GLN A 78 5.66 -4.16 3.39
CA GLN A 78 6.87 -4.88 3.82
C GLN A 78 7.77 -4.02 4.72
N ILE A 79 7.91 -2.72 4.42
CA ILE A 79 8.72 -1.76 5.20
C ILE A 79 8.20 -1.61 6.63
N VAL A 80 6.88 -1.63 6.83
CA VAL A 80 6.30 -1.55 8.18
C VAL A 80 6.37 -2.88 8.94
N GLY A 81 7.01 -3.91 8.37
CA GLY A 81 7.18 -5.22 9.00
C GLY A 81 5.95 -6.14 8.90
N ALA A 82 5.05 -5.87 7.96
CA ALA A 82 3.88 -6.70 7.70
C ALA A 82 4.04 -7.58 6.45
N GLU A 83 3.13 -8.51 6.27
CA GLU A 83 3.03 -9.38 5.10
C GLU A 83 1.78 -9.04 4.30
N ASN A 84 1.92 -8.76 3.01
CA ASN A 84 0.76 -8.59 2.12
C ASN A 84 0.18 -9.98 1.80
N ILE A 85 -1.11 -10.19 2.03
CA ILE A 85 -1.77 -11.48 1.72
C ILE A 85 -1.73 -11.84 0.23
N PHE A 86 -1.57 -10.85 -0.65
CA PHE A 86 -1.39 -11.04 -2.09
C PHE A 86 0.05 -10.75 -2.54
N GLY A 87 1.02 -10.82 -1.63
CA GLY A 87 2.43 -10.55 -1.92
C GLY A 87 3.09 -11.53 -2.90
N ASN A 88 2.41 -12.61 -3.30
CA ASN A 88 2.82 -13.53 -4.35
C ASN A 88 2.22 -13.17 -5.73
N GLU A 89 1.18 -12.36 -5.77
CA GLU A 89 0.57 -11.86 -6.99
C GLU A 89 1.40 -10.74 -7.62
N LYS A 90 1.15 -10.43 -8.89
CA LYS A 90 1.85 -9.36 -9.61
C LYS A 90 0.96 -8.18 -9.89
N SER A 91 1.49 -6.98 -9.66
CA SER A 91 0.87 -5.70 -9.98
C SER A 91 -0.51 -5.52 -9.30
N TRP A 92 -1.37 -4.73 -9.93
CA TRP A 92 -2.74 -4.48 -9.50
C TRP A 92 -3.63 -5.67 -9.81
N ILE A 93 -4.41 -6.09 -8.82
CA ILE A 93 -5.26 -7.28 -8.91
C ILE A 93 -6.70 -6.99 -8.48
N SER A 94 -7.61 -7.86 -8.90
CA SER A 94 -8.99 -7.88 -8.45
C SER A 94 -9.30 -9.23 -7.78
N PRO A 95 -9.08 -9.37 -6.47
CA PRO A 95 -9.33 -10.62 -5.76
C PRO A 95 -10.82 -10.92 -5.63
N THR A 96 -11.16 -12.18 -5.31
CA THR A 96 -12.53 -12.56 -4.95
C THR A 96 -12.73 -12.50 -3.43
N PRO A 97 -13.96 -12.35 -2.92
CA PRO A 97 -14.21 -12.43 -1.48
C PRO A 97 -13.67 -13.72 -0.85
N GLU A 98 -13.84 -14.85 -1.53
CA GLU A 98 -13.39 -16.16 -1.06
C GLU A 98 -11.87 -16.24 -0.96
N SER A 99 -11.14 -15.61 -1.88
CA SER A 99 -9.67 -15.61 -1.82
C SER A 99 -9.15 -14.77 -0.64
N ILE A 100 -9.87 -13.70 -0.26
CA ILE A 100 -9.53 -12.88 0.90
C ILE A 100 -9.82 -13.64 2.20
N VAL A 101 -10.99 -14.26 2.31
CA VAL A 101 -11.37 -15.10 3.47
C VAL A 101 -10.40 -16.26 3.65
N ALA A 102 -10.06 -16.96 2.56
CA ALA A 102 -9.10 -18.07 2.60
C ALA A 102 -7.69 -17.63 3.02
N ALA A 103 -7.28 -16.41 2.67
CA ALA A 103 -5.99 -15.86 3.08
C ALA A 103 -5.96 -15.44 4.57
N ASN A 104 -7.12 -15.21 5.17
CA ASN A 104 -7.34 -14.89 6.58
C ASN A 104 -6.40 -13.78 7.10
N PRO A 105 -6.57 -12.52 6.63
CA PRO A 105 -5.74 -11.39 7.07
C PRO A 105 -5.98 -11.04 8.54
N ASP A 106 -4.91 -10.65 9.24
CA ASP A 106 -5.01 -10.11 10.61
C ASP A 106 -5.54 -8.66 10.61
N VAL A 107 -5.25 -7.92 9.54
CA VAL A 107 -5.58 -6.49 9.41
C VAL A 107 -6.12 -6.19 8.02
N ILE A 108 -7.19 -5.41 7.96
CA ILE A 108 -7.72 -4.84 6.72
C ILE A 108 -7.44 -3.34 6.73
N LEU A 109 -6.81 -2.85 5.67
CA LEU A 109 -6.64 -1.43 5.40
C LEU A 109 -7.51 -1.05 4.20
N THR A 110 -8.09 0.14 4.24
CA THR A 110 -8.82 0.68 3.10
C THR A 110 -8.60 2.18 2.98
N ASN A 111 -8.56 2.67 1.74
CA ASN A 111 -8.59 4.10 1.44
C ASN A 111 -9.99 4.57 1.02
N MET A 112 -11.01 3.72 1.15
CA MET A 112 -12.40 4.09 0.89
C MET A 112 -12.84 5.14 1.93
N PRO A 113 -13.31 6.32 1.51
CA PRO A 113 -13.90 7.27 2.43
C PRO A 113 -15.29 6.79 2.86
N ASP A 114 -15.78 7.34 3.97
CA ASP A 114 -17.18 7.19 4.33
C ASP A 114 -18.08 7.78 3.23
N MET A 115 -19.11 7.04 2.83
CA MET A 115 -20.00 7.42 1.72
C MET A 115 -21.46 7.32 2.14
N ASN A 116 -22.25 8.36 1.86
CA ASN A 116 -23.69 8.39 2.15
C ASN A 116 -24.06 8.03 3.60
N GLY A 117 -23.22 8.42 4.56
CA GLY A 117 -23.42 8.11 5.99
C GLY A 117 -23.05 6.69 6.40
N ILE A 118 -22.53 5.87 5.49
CA ILE A 118 -22.03 4.53 5.75
C ILE A 118 -20.52 4.61 5.92
N LYS A 119 -20.01 4.09 7.06
CA LYS A 119 -18.58 4.01 7.31
C LYS A 119 -17.96 2.90 6.46
N ALA A 120 -16.73 3.11 5.98
CA ALA A 120 -16.02 2.10 5.20
C ALA A 120 -15.89 0.75 5.96
N VAL A 121 -15.61 0.82 7.26
CA VAL A 121 -15.52 -0.37 8.12
C VAL A 121 -16.85 -1.12 8.23
N ASP A 122 -17.96 -0.39 8.38
CA ASP A 122 -19.29 -1.01 8.49
C ASP A 122 -19.70 -1.66 7.16
N ASN A 123 -19.33 -1.03 6.03
CA ASN A 123 -19.53 -1.62 4.71
C ASN A 123 -18.74 -2.92 4.51
N ILE A 124 -17.48 -2.97 4.95
CA ILE A 124 -16.66 -4.18 4.83
C ILE A 124 -17.24 -5.30 5.71
N LYS A 125 -17.62 -4.98 6.95
CA LYS A 125 -18.21 -5.94 7.89
C LYS A 125 -19.54 -6.51 7.43
N SER A 126 -20.32 -5.77 6.64
CA SER A 126 -21.63 -6.25 6.17
C SER A 126 -21.56 -7.19 4.96
N ARG A 127 -20.36 -7.55 4.49
CA ARG A 127 -20.20 -8.40 3.30
C ARG A 127 -20.22 -9.87 3.69
N ASP A 128 -20.88 -10.67 2.86
CA ASP A 128 -20.92 -12.13 3.04
C ASP A 128 -19.50 -12.71 3.14
N GLY A 129 -19.30 -13.62 4.11
CA GLY A 129 -18.02 -14.27 4.37
C GLY A 129 -17.14 -13.59 5.43
N TRP A 130 -17.46 -12.37 5.87
CA TRP A 130 -16.71 -11.67 6.93
C TRP A 130 -17.24 -11.91 8.35
N ASP A 131 -18.41 -12.55 8.48
CA ASP A 131 -19.03 -12.93 9.76
C ASP A 131 -18.51 -14.28 10.33
N SER A 132 -17.55 -14.92 9.65
CA SER A 132 -17.07 -16.28 9.93
C SER A 132 -15.73 -16.32 10.65
#